data_AF-A0A2E5X3C9-F1
#
_entry.id   AF-A0A2E5X3C9-F1
#
_cell.length_a   1.000
_cell.length_b   1.000
_cell.length_c   1.000
_cell.angle_alpha   90.00
_cell.angle_beta   90.00
_cell.angle_gamma   90.00
#
_symmetry.space_group_name_H-M   'P 1'
#
loop_
_entity.id
_entity.type
_entity.pdbx_description
1 polymer ?
#
loop_
_entity_poly.entity_id
_entity_poly.type
_entity_poly.pdbx_seq_one_letter_code
_entity_poly.pdbx_strand_id
1 'polypeptide(L)' 'MGITKSIIKRELAGYFATPVAYVFIVVFLFLTGIFTFYMGSFFERGQADLQPFFSFHPWLYLFLIPAVSMRLWA' A
#
# COMPACT_ATOMS: atom_id res chain seq x y z
N MET A 1 -1.65 -29.84 -4.93
CA MET A 1 -1.48 -28.71 -3.99
C MET A 1 -0.02 -28.22 -3.84
N GLY A 2 1.01 -29.06 -4.05
CA GLY A 2 2.41 -28.65 -3.84
C GLY A 2 2.99 -27.66 -4.86
N ILE A 3 2.59 -27.76 -6.13
CA ILE A 3 3.15 -26.93 -7.22
C ILE A 3 2.72 -25.47 -7.07
N THR A 4 1.43 -25.21 -6.81
CA THR A 4 0.89 -23.85 -6.59
C THR A 4 1.59 -23.14 -5.43
N LYS A 5 1.83 -23.85 -4.32
CA LYS A 5 2.53 -23.30 -3.15
C LYS A 5 3.99 -22.96 -3.46
N SER A 6 4.66 -23.78 -4.26
CA SER A 6 6.04 -23.53 -4.70
C SER A 6 6.14 -22.29 -5.59
N ILE A 7 5.21 -22.14 -6.54
CA ILE A 7 5.13 -20.97 -7.43
C ILE A 7 4.88 -19.70 -6.61
N ILE A 8 3.86 -19.69 -5.73
CA ILE A 8 3.56 -18.52 -4.87
C ILE A 8 4.78 -18.11 -4.05
N LYS A 9 5.49 -19.06 -3.44
CA LYS A 9 6.68 -18.75 -2.63
C LYS A 9 7.79 -18.13 -3.48
N ARG A 10 8.02 -18.63 -4.69
CA ARG A 10 9.05 -18.10 -5.60
C ARG A 10 8.71 -16.68 -6.04
N GLU A 11 7.49 -16.44 -6.49
CA GLU A 11 7.07 -15.11 -6.96
C GLU A 11 7.09 -14.10 -5.81
N LEU A 12 6.56 -14.45 -4.64
CA LEU A 12 6.52 -13.56 -3.48
C LEU A 12 7.93 -13.24 -2.96
N ALA A 13 8.83 -14.22 -2.88
CA ALA A 13 10.23 -13.97 -2.57
C ALA A 13 10.91 -13.07 -3.62
N GLY A 14 10.56 -13.24 -4.90
CA GLY A 14 10.97 -12.35 -5.98
C GLY A 14 10.57 -10.90 -5.72
N TYR A 15 9.31 -10.63 -5.32
CA TYR A 15 8.84 -9.28 -5.00
C TYR A 15 9.62 -8.60 -3.87
N PHE A 16 9.93 -9.34 -2.81
CA PHE A 16 10.67 -8.79 -1.67
C PHE A 16 12.20 -8.80 -1.84
N ALA A 17 12.74 -9.42 -2.90
CA ALA A 17 14.19 -9.40 -3.15
C ALA A 17 14.73 -8.00 -3.49
N THR A 18 13.88 -7.07 -3.95
CA THR A 18 14.29 -5.70 -4.27
C THR A 18 13.99 -4.73 -3.12
N PRO A 19 14.88 -3.77 -2.82
CA PRO A 19 14.64 -2.75 -1.80
C PRO A 19 13.37 -1.92 -2.03
N VAL A 20 12.95 -1.78 -3.29
CA VAL A 20 11.79 -0.98 -3.71
C VAL A 20 10.49 -1.44 -3.04
N ALA A 21 10.29 -2.75 -2.84
CA ALA A 21 9.08 -3.27 -2.18
C ALA A 21 8.97 -2.79 -0.73
N TYR A 22 10.10 -2.74 -0.01
CA TYR A 22 10.14 -2.23 1.35
C TYR A 22 9.93 -0.72 1.40
N VAL A 23 10.57 0.03 0.50
CA VAL A 23 10.37 1.49 0.39
C VAL A 23 8.91 1.80 0.10
N PHE A 24 8.27 1.07 -0.81
CA PHE A 24 6.86 1.22 -1.12
C PHE A 24 5.97 1.04 0.11
N ILE A 25 6.18 -0.03 0.89
CA ILE A 25 5.39 -0.31 2.09
C ILE A 25 5.55 0.83 3.12
N VAL A 26 6.78 1.28 3.36
CA VAL A 26 7.07 2.37 4.30
C VAL A 26 6.39 3.67 3.86
N VAL A 27 6.55 4.05 2.58
CA VAL A 27 5.92 5.25 2.02
C VAL A 27 4.40 5.15 2.07
N PHE A 28 3.83 4.00 1.72
CA PHE A 28 2.39 3.76 1.77
C PHE A 28 1.83 3.93 3.19
N LEU A 29 2.46 3.31 4.19
CA LEU A 29 2.08 3.44 5.61
C LEU A 29 2.19 4.89 6.09
N PHE A 30 3.26 5.58 5.72
CA PHE A 30 3.49 6.96 6.14
C PHE A 30 2.45 7.91 5.54
N LEU A 31 2.20 7.79 4.23
CA LEU A 31 1.20 8.59 3.54
C LEU A 31 -0.22 8.30 4.04
N THR A 32 -0.62 7.02 4.13
CA THR A 32 -1.96 6.66 4.64
C THR A 32 -2.18 7.17 6.07
N GLY A 33 -1.16 7.11 6.93
CA GLY A 33 -1.20 7.69 8.27
C GLY A 33 -1.39 9.21 8.26
N ILE A 34 -0.56 9.95 7.50
CA ILE A 34 -0.65 11.41 7.44
C ILE A 34 -2.01 11.87 6.88
N PHE A 35 -2.42 11.28 5.76
CA PHE A 35 -3.67 11.67 5.11
C PHE A 35 -4.90 11.33 5.96
N THR A 36 -4.88 10.20 6.67
CA THR A 36 -6.00 9.83 7.53
C THR A 36 -6.04 10.71 8.78
N PHE A 37 -4.94 10.77 9.55
CA PHE A 37 -4.96 11.39 10.88
C PHE A 37 -4.85 12.91 10.86
N TYR A 38 -4.03 13.48 9.98
CA TYR A 38 -3.80 14.93 9.91
C TYR A 38 -4.70 15.59 8.85
N MET A 39 -4.62 15.15 7.60
CA MET A 39 -5.37 15.82 6.50
C MET A 39 -6.87 15.53 6.56
N GLY A 40 -7.24 14.34 7.02
CA GLY A 40 -8.62 13.91 7.21
C GLY A 40 -9.22 14.29 8.56
N SER A 41 -8.46 14.94 9.44
CA SER A 41 -8.90 15.34 10.78
C SER A 41 -9.61 14.18 11.52
N PHE A 42 -9.03 12.97 11.46
CA PHE A 42 -9.68 11.73 11.93
C PHE A 42 -10.18 11.83 13.36
N PHE A 43 -9.35 12.34 14.26
CA PHE A 43 -9.71 12.49 15.67
C PHE A 43 -10.61 13.70 15.93
N GLU A 44 -10.41 14.80 15.21
CA GLU A 44 -11.16 16.04 15.40
C GLU A 44 -12.62 15.92 14.97
N ARG A 45 -12.94 15.00 14.03
CA ARG A 45 -14.33 14.72 13.66
C ARG A 45 -15.17 14.14 14.80
N GLY A 46 -14.54 13.49 15.78
CA GLY A 46 -15.26 12.85 16.89
C GLY A 46 -16.23 11.74 16.46
N GLN A 47 -16.03 11.16 15.27
CA GLN A 47 -16.87 10.12 14.69
C GLN A 47 -16.10 8.80 14.58
N ALA A 48 -16.76 7.69 14.93
CA ALA A 48 -16.19 6.34 14.89
C ALA A 48 -16.33 5.68 13.50
N ASP A 49 -15.99 6.43 12.45
CA ASP A 49 -15.98 5.95 11.07
C ASP A 49 -14.58 6.03 10.46
N LEU A 50 -14.36 5.28 9.39
CA LEU A 50 -13.12 5.28 8.61
C LEU A 50 -13.24 6.10 7.32
N GLN A 51 -14.19 7.04 7.24
CA GLN A 51 -14.46 7.80 6.02
C GLN A 51 -13.21 8.48 5.41
N PRO A 52 -12.32 9.16 6.16
CA PRO A 52 -11.16 9.84 5.58
C PRO A 52 -10.13 8.86 5.05
N PHE A 53 -9.99 7.72 5.72
CA PHE A 53 -9.10 6.67 5.27
C PHE A 53 -9.51 6.20 3.86
N PHE A 54 -10.82 5.97 3.66
CA PHE A 54 -11.36 5.56 2.36
C PHE A 54 -11.46 6.70 1.35
N SER A 55 -11.64 7.95 1.77
CA SER A 55 -11.66 9.11 0.88
C SER A 55 -10.28 9.38 0.26
N PHE A 56 -9.19 9.19 1.01
CA PHE A 56 -7.82 9.39 0.50
C PHE A 56 -7.22 8.14 -0.17
N HIS A 57 -7.72 6.95 0.12
CA HIS A 57 -7.24 5.70 -0.48
C HIS A 57 -7.17 5.72 -2.03
N PRO A 58 -8.23 6.12 -2.76
CA PRO A 58 -8.21 6.18 -4.22
C PRO A 58 -7.11 7.10 -4.77
N TRP A 59 -6.88 8.24 -4.13
CA TRP A 59 -5.85 9.21 -4.55
C TRP A 59 -4.45 8.66 -4.34
N LEU A 60 -4.20 8.03 -3.19
CA LEU A 60 -2.93 7.37 -2.90
C LEU A 60 -2.69 6.23 -3.90
N TYR A 61 -3.70 5.42 -4.18
CA TYR A 61 -3.60 4.28 -5.10
C TYR A 61 -3.32 4.73 -6.53
N LEU A 62 -3.90 5.85 -6.98
CA LEU A 62 -3.65 6.39 -8.32
C LEU A 62 -2.16 6.68 -8.55
N PHE A 63 -1.44 7.14 -7.53
CA PHE A 63 0.00 7.42 -7.62
C PHE A 63 0.86 6.19 -7.31
N LEU A 64 0.48 5.40 -6.32
CA LEU A 64 1.28 4.31 -5.79
C LEU A 64 1.16 3.02 -6.61
N ILE A 65 -0.01 2.71 -7.19
CA ILE A 65 -0.20 1.52 -8.02
C ILE A 65 0.74 1.51 -9.23
N PRO A 66 0.85 2.60 -10.02
CA PRO A 66 1.81 2.64 -11.13
C PRO A 66 3.26 2.39 -10.67
N ALA A 67 3.65 2.97 -9.53
CA ALA A 67 5.01 2.83 -9.00
C ALA A 67 5.34 1.38 -8.61
N VAL A 68 4.40 0.65 -8.00
CA VAL A 68 4.60 -0.77 -7.66
C VAL A 68 4.47 -1.68 -8.89
N SER A 69 3.64 -1.31 -9.86
CA SER A 69 3.42 -2.12 -11.07
C SER A 69 4.52 -1.97 -12.13
N MET A 70 5.34 -0.91 -12.10
CA MET A 70 6.49 -0.75 -13.02
C MET A 70 7.40 -1.99 -13.02
N ARG A 71 7.51 -2.68 -11.89
CA ARG A 71 8.31 -3.91 -11.77
C ARG A 71 7.65 -5.13 -12.43
N LEU A 72 6.33 -5.19 -12.53
CA LEU A 72 5.64 -6.32 -13.16
C LEU A 72 5.91 -6.41 -14.67
N TRP A 73 6.36 -5.30 -15.27
CA TRP A 73 6.56 -5.14 -16.71
C TRP A 73 8.03 -5.27 -17.16
N ALA A 74 8.98 -5.39 -16.23
CA ALA A 74 10.41 -5.47 -16.49
C ALA A 74 11.00 -6.81 -16.00
#